data_AF-A0A1R0XDV6-F1
#
_entry.id   AF-A0A1R0XDV6-F1
#
_cell.length_a   1.000
_cell.length_b   1.000
_cell.length_c   1.000
_cell.angle_alpha   90.00
_cell.angle_beta   90.00
_cell.angle_gamma   90.00
#
_symmetry.space_group_name_H-M   'P 1'
#
loop_
_entity.id
_entity.type
_entity.pdbx_description
1 polymer ?
#
loop_
_entity_poly.entity_id
_entity_poly.type
_entity_poly.pdbx_seq_one_letter_code
_entity_poly.pdbx_strand_id
1 'polypeptide(L)'
;MNSAELWRQIIERAQNQAFEIHTVPQNKREPLWFRVSSDGNHLIISQAGDHVPSSTLKVPRIISFQEFDKIYPYYDLRRKGESISQEVGRKSMNTAYIYGLIADVLDEHSRE
;
A
#
# COMPACT_ATOMS: atom_id res chain seq x y z
N MET A 1 12.68 -9.09 -5.78
CA MET A 1 11.24 -9.19 -6.08
C MET A 1 10.86 -8.10 -7.08
N ASN A 2 10.03 -8.40 -8.07
CA ASN A 2 9.49 -7.40 -9.01
C ASN A 2 8.03 -7.04 -8.62
N SER A 3 7.44 -6.06 -9.31
CA SER A 3 6.08 -5.58 -9.04
C SER A 3 5.02 -6.68 -9.16
N ALA A 4 5.10 -7.55 -10.17
CA ALA A 4 4.14 -8.63 -10.40
C ALA A 4 4.19 -9.69 -9.28
N GLU A 5 5.38 -10.04 -8.82
CA GLU A 5 5.59 -11.00 -7.75
C GLU A 5 5.06 -10.46 -6.42
N LEU A 6 5.36 -9.19 -6.09
CA LEU A 6 4.87 -8.54 -4.87
C LEU A 6 3.34 -8.39 -4.90
N TRP A 7 2.79 -7.97 -6.04
CA TRP A 7 1.35 -7.87 -6.25
C TRP A 7 0.64 -9.21 -6.01
N ARG A 8 1.17 -10.29 -6.59
CA ARG A 8 0.58 -11.62 -6.44
C ARG A 8 0.55 -12.07 -4.98
N GLN A 9 1.63 -11.85 -4.23
CA GLN A 9 1.64 -12.17 -2.80
C GLN A 9 0.58 -11.40 -2.02
N ILE A 10 0.47 -10.09 -2.26
CA ILE A 10 -0.54 -9.25 -1.60
C ILE A 10 -1.96 -9.73 -1.94
N ILE A 11 -2.24 -9.94 -3.22
CA ILE A 11 -3.61 -10.26 -3.67
C ILE A 11 -4.04 -11.64 -3.16
N GLU A 12 -3.15 -12.64 -3.19
CA GLU A 12 -3.40 -13.98 -2.63
C GLU A 12 -3.64 -13.89 -1.11
N ARG A 13 -2.81 -13.15 -0.38
CA ARG A 13 -3.01 -12.90 1.07
C ARG A 13 -4.37 -12.25 1.33
N ALA A 14 -4.68 -11.17 0.62
CA ALA A 14 -5.90 -10.37 0.79
C ALA A 14 -7.17 -11.13 0.38
N GLN A 15 -7.07 -12.04 -0.58
CA GLN A 15 -8.16 -12.91 -1.01
C GLN A 15 -8.45 -14.00 0.03
N ASN A 16 -7.40 -14.55 0.66
CA ASN A 16 -7.56 -15.55 1.72
C ASN A 16 -8.14 -14.93 3.00
N GLN A 17 -7.56 -13.80 3.43
CA GLN A 17 -7.98 -13.12 4.65
C GLN A 17 -7.70 -11.62 4.55
N ALA A 18 -8.70 -10.81 4.87
CA ALA A 18 -8.48 -9.38 5.00
C ALA A 18 -7.56 -9.08 6.18
N PHE A 19 -6.65 -8.13 6.02
CA PHE A 19 -5.64 -7.79 7.02
C PHE A 19 -5.48 -6.26 7.12
N GLU A 20 -4.85 -5.80 8.21
CA GLU A 20 -4.61 -4.39 8.46
C GLU A 20 -3.12 -4.09 8.49
N ILE A 21 -2.75 -3.03 7.82
CA ILE A 21 -1.38 -2.49 7.77
C ILE A 21 -1.47 -0.97 7.85
N HIS A 22 -0.33 -0.30 7.99
CA HIS A 22 -0.30 1.15 8.05
C HIS A 22 0.43 1.77 6.86
N THR A 23 0.10 3.02 6.60
CA THR A 23 0.86 3.86 5.68
C THR A 23 2.28 4.07 6.21
N VAL A 24 3.22 4.38 5.33
CA VAL A 24 4.63 4.64 5.68
C VAL A 24 5.01 6.09 5.38
N PRO A 25 4.55 7.09 6.14
CA PRO A 25 4.94 8.48 5.94
C PRO A 25 6.45 8.67 6.15
N GLN A 26 7.08 9.53 5.35
CA GLN A 26 8.50 9.89 5.50
C GLN A 26 8.74 11.19 6.28
N ASN A 27 7.65 11.86 6.66
CA ASN A 27 7.68 13.01 7.53
C ASN A 27 7.27 12.58 8.94
N LYS A 28 7.25 13.53 9.89
CA LYS A 28 6.84 13.28 11.28
C LYS A 28 5.34 13.01 11.47
N ARG A 29 4.60 12.66 10.42
CA ARG A 29 3.18 12.32 10.52
C ARG A 29 3.05 10.90 11.06
N GLU A 30 2.01 10.71 11.85
CA GLU A 30 1.64 9.40 12.35
C GLU A 30 1.21 8.48 11.21
N PRO A 31 1.69 7.22 11.17
CA PRO A 31 1.17 6.19 10.29
C PRO A 31 -0.33 5.96 10.51
N LEU A 32 -1.11 5.99 9.44
CA LEU A 32 -2.54 5.64 9.48
C LEU A 32 -2.74 4.19 9.06
N TRP A 33 -3.49 3.43 9.86
CA TRP A 33 -3.89 2.07 9.57
C TRP A 33 -5.02 2.00 8.55
N PHE A 34 -5.01 0.97 7.72
CA PHE A 34 -6.06 0.69 6.76
C PHE A 34 -6.21 -0.81 6.57
N ARG A 35 -7.42 -1.21 6.17
CA ARG A 35 -7.75 -2.60 5.89
C ARG A 35 -7.60 -2.89 4.41
N VAL A 36 -7.01 -4.05 4.12
CA VAL A 36 -6.77 -4.58 2.78
C VAL A 36 -7.60 -5.86 2.62
N SER A 37 -8.39 -5.92 1.56
CA SER A 37 -9.08 -7.14 1.10
C SER A 37 -9.01 -7.23 -0.42
N SER A 38 -9.44 -8.34 -1.01
CA SER A 38 -9.46 -8.50 -2.47
C SER A 38 -10.73 -9.15 -2.98
N ASP A 39 -11.11 -8.82 -4.22
CA ASP A 39 -12.11 -9.55 -5.01
C ASP A 39 -11.48 -10.61 -5.94
N GLY A 40 -10.17 -10.84 -5.82
CA GLY A 40 -9.37 -11.73 -6.67
C GLY A 40 -8.66 -11.04 -7.86
N ASN A 41 -9.12 -9.85 -8.27
CA ASN A 41 -8.52 -9.08 -9.37
C ASN A 41 -7.97 -7.72 -8.92
N HIS A 42 -8.59 -7.14 -7.90
CA HIS A 42 -8.26 -5.83 -7.35
C HIS A 42 -8.03 -5.92 -5.85
N LEU A 43 -7.28 -4.95 -5.33
CA LEU A 43 -7.21 -4.68 -3.90
C LEU A 43 -8.24 -3.63 -3.53
N ILE A 44 -8.92 -3.87 -2.42
CA ILE A 44 -9.93 -3.00 -1.84
C ILE A 44 -9.35 -2.46 -0.54
N ILE A 45 -9.17 -1.14 -0.48
CA ILE A 45 -8.63 -0.43 0.67
C ILE A 45 -9.76 0.28 1.41
N SER A 46 -9.89 0.01 2.70
CA SER A 46 -10.92 0.59 3.56
C SER A 46 -10.36 1.01 4.91
N GLN A 47 -11.23 1.55 5.78
CA GLN A 47 -10.83 1.91 7.14
C GLN A 47 -10.38 0.68 7.93
N ALA A 48 -9.42 0.87 8.83
CA ALA A 48 -9.10 -0.12 9.82
C ALA A 48 -10.26 -0.23 10.83
N GLY A 49 -10.62 -1.46 11.19
CA GLY A 49 -11.56 -1.80 12.25
C GLY A 49 -10.87 -2.11 13.58
N ASP A 50 -9.65 -2.64 13.56
CA ASP A 50 -8.97 -3.11 14.77
C ASP A 50 -7.88 -2.14 15.26
N HIS A 51 -7.16 -1.50 14.34
CA HIS A 51 -6.03 -0.62 14.68
C HIS A 51 -6.33 0.87 14.57
N VAL A 52 -5.66 1.66 15.42
CA VAL A 52 -5.76 3.13 15.48
C VAL A 52 -4.37 3.80 15.42
N PRO A 53 -4.26 5.00 14.83
CA PRO A 53 -5.32 5.73 14.14
C PRO A 53 -5.66 5.12 12.77
N SER A 54 -6.97 4.99 12.47
CA SER A 54 -7.43 4.52 11.15
C SER A 54 -7.38 5.62 10.10
N SER A 55 -7.22 5.24 8.85
CA SER A 55 -7.50 6.08 7.70
C SER A 55 -8.94 6.62 7.76
N THR A 56 -9.12 7.84 7.25
CA THR A 56 -10.42 8.53 7.23
C THR A 56 -11.20 8.26 5.93
N LEU A 57 -10.96 7.11 5.29
CA LEU A 57 -11.62 6.74 4.04
C LEU A 57 -13.12 6.55 4.25
N LYS A 58 -13.94 7.39 3.63
CA LYS A 58 -15.41 7.21 3.64
C LYS A 58 -15.91 6.21 2.61
N VAL A 59 -15.16 6.07 1.52
CA VAL A 59 -15.46 5.16 0.41
C VAL A 59 -14.22 4.31 0.17
N PRO A 60 -14.36 2.98 0.01
CA PRO A 60 -13.24 2.12 -0.31
C PRO A 60 -12.53 2.55 -1.59
N ARG A 61 -11.20 2.40 -1.61
CA ARG A 61 -10.39 2.64 -2.81
C ARG A 61 -10.06 1.33 -3.47
N ILE A 62 -10.15 1.30 -4.79
CA ILE A 62 -9.79 0.14 -5.60
C ILE A 62 -8.41 0.41 -6.19
N ILE A 63 -7.51 -0.56 -6.06
CA ILE A 63 -6.19 -0.54 -6.70
C ILE A 63 -6.16 -1.71 -7.67
N SER A 64 -5.79 -1.44 -8.92
CA SER A 64 -5.52 -2.48 -9.93
C SER A 64 -4.02 -2.77 -10.02
N PHE A 65 -3.67 -3.90 -10.62
CA PHE A 65 -2.27 -4.22 -10.89
C PHE A 65 -1.58 -3.14 -11.72
N GLN A 66 -2.24 -2.58 -12.74
CA GLN A 66 -1.64 -1.54 -13.59
C GLN A 66 -1.31 -0.28 -12.80
N GLU A 67 -2.18 0.11 -11.85
CA GLU A 67 -1.91 1.25 -10.98
C GLU A 67 -0.76 0.94 -10.02
N PHE A 68 -0.77 -0.25 -9.41
CA PHE A 68 0.30 -0.70 -8.54
C PHE A 68 1.66 -0.72 -9.24
N ASP A 69 1.73 -1.36 -10.41
CA ASP A 69 2.94 -1.48 -11.23
C ASP A 69 3.50 -0.11 -11.64
N LYS A 70 2.63 0.84 -11.99
CA LYS A 70 3.02 2.22 -12.30
C LYS A 70 3.65 2.94 -11.10
N ILE A 71 3.22 2.64 -9.88
CA ILE A 71 3.69 3.31 -8.65
C ILE A 71 4.90 2.59 -8.04
N TYR A 72 5.03 1.28 -8.26
CA TYR A 72 6.07 0.44 -7.68
C TYR A 72 7.50 0.99 -7.82
N PRO A 73 7.98 1.45 -9.00
CA PRO A 73 9.35 1.97 -9.16
C PRO A 73 9.66 3.19 -8.27
N TYR A 74 8.62 3.92 -7.87
CA TYR A 74 8.78 5.13 -7.06
C TYR A 74 8.97 4.84 -5.57
N TYR A 75 8.73 3.61 -5.11
CA TYR A 75 8.95 3.25 -3.70
C TYR A 75 10.42 3.35 -3.32
N ASP A 76 11.33 2.86 -4.16
CA ASP A 76 12.78 2.91 -3.91
C ASP A 76 13.32 4.35 -3.98
N LEU A 77 12.88 5.13 -4.97
CA LEU A 77 13.24 6.55 -5.09
C LEU A 77 12.80 7.33 -3.86
N ARG A 78 11.58 7.04 -3.37
CA ARG A 78 11.08 7.61 -2.13
C ARG A 78 11.97 7.21 -0.96
N ARG A 79 12.31 5.93 -0.77
CA ARG A 79 13.21 5.46 0.30
C ARG A 79 14.57 6.17 0.32
N LYS A 80 15.09 6.56 -0.86
CA LYS A 80 16.35 7.30 -1.01
C LYS A 80 16.24 8.80 -0.67
N GLY A 81 15.05 9.29 -0.33
CA GLY A 81 14.81 10.69 0.05
C GLY A 81 14.57 11.62 -1.15
N GLU A 82 14.31 11.08 -2.34
CA GLU A 82 14.04 11.91 -3.51
C GLU A 82 12.68 12.63 -3.38
N SER A 83 12.63 13.90 -3.77
CA SER A 83 11.43 14.75 -3.67
C SER A 83 10.44 14.51 -4.83
N ILE A 84 9.97 13.27 -4.96
CA ILE A 84 9.06 12.82 -6.04
C ILE A 84 7.58 12.83 -5.63
N SER A 85 7.27 13.22 -4.39
CA SER A 85 5.92 13.11 -3.83
C SER A 85 4.85 13.86 -4.62
N GLN A 86 5.18 15.02 -5.21
CA GLN A 86 4.25 15.77 -6.06
C GLN A 86 4.02 15.12 -7.42
N GLU A 87 5.05 14.51 -8.00
CA GLU A 87 4.95 13.84 -9.30
C GLU A 87 4.13 12.55 -9.20
N VAL A 88 4.32 11.78 -8.12
CA VAL A 88 3.62 10.52 -7.90
C VAL A 88 2.18 10.74 -7.42
N GLY A 89 1.94 11.76 -6.58
CA GLY A 89 0.58 12.13 -6.16
C GLY A 89 -0.32 12.52 -7.33
N ARG A 90 0.23 13.07 -8.42
CA ARG A 90 -0.50 13.31 -9.68
C ARG A 90 -0.80 12.03 -10.46
N LYS A 91 -0.04 10.96 -10.23
CA LYS A 91 -0.18 9.68 -10.95
C LYS A 91 -1.20 8.75 -10.29
N SER A 92 -1.41 8.86 -8.98
CA SER A 92 -2.39 8.07 -8.23
C SER A 92 -2.72 8.70 -6.86
N MET A 93 -4.01 8.74 -6.53
CA MET A 93 -4.49 9.08 -5.18
C MET A 93 -4.33 7.93 -4.18
N ASN A 94 -3.93 6.74 -4.65
CA ASN A 94 -3.74 5.53 -3.85
C ASN A 94 -2.27 5.31 -3.43
N THR A 95 -1.36 6.20 -3.85
CA THR A 95 0.09 6.11 -3.62
C THR A 95 0.48 5.78 -2.18
N ALA A 96 -0.14 6.42 -1.18
CA ALA A 96 0.19 6.17 0.23
C ALA A 96 -0.13 4.74 0.67
N TYR A 97 -1.22 4.16 0.17
CA TYR A 97 -1.62 2.79 0.44
C TYR A 97 -0.74 1.80 -0.31
N ILE A 98 -0.41 2.09 -1.58
CA ILE A 98 0.52 1.27 -2.37
C ILE A 98 1.89 1.19 -1.69
N TYR A 99 2.40 2.29 -1.14
CA TYR A 99 3.66 2.24 -0.38
C TYR A 99 3.54 1.48 0.93
N GLY A 100 2.41 1.52 1.62
CA GLY A 100 2.15 0.67 2.79
C GLY A 100 2.20 -0.80 2.41
N LEU A 101 1.52 -1.19 1.32
CA LEU A 101 1.51 -2.56 0.80
C LEU A 101 2.90 -3.07 0.44
N ILE A 102 3.70 -2.24 -0.25
CA ILE A 102 5.08 -2.62 -0.61
C ILE A 102 5.94 -2.76 0.65
N ALA A 103 5.84 -1.83 1.60
CA ALA A 103 6.63 -1.88 2.83
C ALA A 103 6.29 -3.12 3.67
N ASP A 104 5.00 -3.44 3.82
CA ASP A 104 4.55 -4.61 4.60
C ASP A 104 5.19 -5.90 4.13
N VAL A 105 5.14 -6.18 2.82
CA VAL A 105 5.74 -7.40 2.25
C VAL A 105 7.26 -7.40 2.38
N LEU A 106 7.92 -6.27 2.11
CA LEU A 106 9.39 -6.18 2.19
C LEU A 106 9.91 -6.28 3.63
N ASP A 107 9.16 -5.76 4.60
CA ASP A 107 9.52 -5.78 6.02
C ASP A 107 9.24 -7.16 6.64
N GLU A 108 8.22 -7.90 6.19
CA GLU A 108 7.98 -9.30 6.57
C GLU A 108 9.18 -10.19 6.20
N HIS A 109 9.80 -9.99 5.03
CA HIS A 109 10.97 -10.75 4.58
C HIS A 109 12.27 -10.36 5.29
N SER A 110 12.29 -9.26 6.05
CA SER A 110 13.46 -8.82 6.81
C SER A 110 13.50 -9.36 8.24
N ARG A 111 12.49 -10.17 8.63
CA ARG A 111 12.36 -10.78 9.97
C ARG A 111 12.72 -12.27 10.01
N GLU A 112 13.14 -12.84 8.88
CA GLU A 112 13.71 -14.20 8.76
C GLU A 112 15.24 -14.15 8.69
#